data_AF-A0A1X7SHN0-F1
#
_entry.id   AF-A0A1X7SHN0-F1
#
_cell.length_a   1.000
_cell.length_b   1.000
_cell.length_c   1.000
_cell.angle_alpha   90.00
_cell.angle_beta   90.00
_cell.angle_gamma   90.00
#
_symmetry.space_group_name_H-M   'P 1'
#
loop_
_entity.id
_entity.type
_entity.pdbx_description
1 polymer ?
#
loop_
_entity_poly.entity_id
_entity_poly.type
_entity_poly.pdbx_seq_one_letter_code
_entity_poly.pdbx_strand_id
1 'polypeptide(L)'
;STTTSSSSNVVHEPTALSTGGAIAPSSSGSDETIPVPTKKRREGGFDIKTAKQKIKQVMNENHSDFADILESSLKEIANKLFEAKIITRQVQKSPTYDAIASSFLAIMNLLDSKSDLEKHCVKYLEALSSVGGPIEFAANFLREKLTTALEGALQFELSVK
;
A
#
# COMPACT_ATOMS: atom_id res chain seq x y z
N SER A 1 43.93 2.32 -33.76
CA SER A 1 44.53 3.29 -32.84
C SER A 1 43.79 3.19 -31.51
N THR A 2 44.42 2.71 -30.42
CA THR A 2 45.22 3.50 -29.44
C THR A 2 44.43 4.64 -28.78
N THR A 3 44.36 4.80 -27.45
CA THR A 3 44.76 3.96 -26.28
C THR A 3 44.32 4.67 -24.97
N THR A 4 44.28 3.97 -23.82
CA THR A 4 44.63 4.46 -22.44
C THR A 4 43.81 5.62 -21.80
N SER A 5 43.65 5.75 -20.47
CA SER A 5 44.01 4.90 -19.31
C SER A 5 43.31 5.35 -18.02
N SER A 6 43.27 4.47 -17.01
CA SER A 6 43.64 4.60 -15.57
C SER A 6 43.41 5.93 -14.81
N SER A 7 43.21 6.02 -13.48
CA SER A 7 43.36 5.11 -12.31
C SER A 7 42.59 5.74 -11.10
N SER A 8 42.58 5.30 -9.82
CA SER A 8 43.26 4.24 -9.06
C SER A 8 42.49 3.90 -7.75
N ASN A 9 42.95 2.91 -6.98
CA ASN A 9 42.41 2.50 -5.66
C ASN A 9 43.04 3.23 -4.46
N VAL A 10 42.32 3.30 -3.32
CA VAL A 10 42.83 3.26 -1.91
C VAL A 10 41.67 2.70 -1.04
N VAL A 11 41.59 1.40 -0.69
CA VAL A 11 42.16 0.68 0.48
C VAL A 11 42.00 1.43 1.81
N HIS A 12 41.40 0.80 2.84
CA HIS A 12 42.00 0.58 4.17
C HIS A 12 41.04 -0.14 5.12
N GLU A 13 41.40 -1.37 5.48
CA GLU A 13 40.91 -2.09 6.67
C GLU A 13 41.74 -1.67 7.90
N PRO A 14 41.18 -1.76 9.11
CA PRO A 14 42.01 -2.18 10.25
C PRO A 14 41.33 -3.24 11.13
N THR A 15 41.84 -4.46 11.09
CA THR A 15 41.72 -5.44 12.18
C THR A 15 42.70 -5.10 13.32
N ALA A 16 42.25 -5.17 14.58
CA ALA A 16 43.14 -5.24 15.74
C ALA A 16 42.54 -6.10 16.87
N LEU A 17 43.36 -7.01 17.40
CA LEU A 17 43.08 -7.89 18.53
C LEU A 17 43.84 -7.36 19.78
N SER A 18 43.39 -7.67 21.00
CA SER A 18 44.21 -8.24 22.11
C SER A 18 43.73 -7.88 23.54
N THR A 19 43.36 -8.94 24.27
CA THR A 19 43.83 -9.30 25.64
C THR A 19 43.84 -8.28 26.80
N GLY A 20 42.94 -8.51 27.77
CA GLY A 20 43.32 -8.89 29.14
C GLY A 20 43.62 -7.81 30.19
N GLY A 21 42.78 -7.75 31.23
CA GLY A 21 43.07 -7.05 32.50
C GLY A 21 41.93 -7.22 33.49
N ALA A 22 42.18 -7.86 34.64
CA ALA A 22 41.17 -8.16 35.65
C ALA A 22 41.59 -7.66 37.03
N ILE A 23 40.80 -6.78 37.66
CA ILE A 23 40.78 -6.54 39.12
C ILE A 23 39.35 -6.08 39.52
N ALA A 24 38.81 -6.60 40.61
CA ALA A 24 37.58 -6.11 41.27
C ALA A 24 37.95 -5.19 42.47
N PRO A 25 37.03 -4.41 43.08
CA PRO A 25 36.09 -5.00 44.05
C PRO A 25 34.70 -4.31 44.15
N SER A 26 33.87 -4.83 45.05
CA SER A 26 32.44 -4.53 45.26
C SER A 26 32.11 -3.18 45.94
N SER A 27 30.95 -2.62 45.57
CA SER A 27 30.07 -1.79 46.42
C SER A 27 28.64 -1.91 45.85
N SER A 28 27.72 -2.65 46.47
CA SER A 28 26.81 -2.16 47.51
C SER A 28 26.04 -0.90 47.07
N GLY A 29 24.80 -1.10 46.59
CA GLY A 29 23.88 -0.06 46.14
C GLY A 29 22.50 -0.67 45.87
N SER A 30 21.45 -0.07 46.43
CA SER A 30 20.08 -0.60 46.48
C SER A 30 19.32 -0.52 45.16
N ASP A 31 18.45 -1.51 44.96
CA ASP A 31 17.09 -1.40 44.42
C ASP A 31 16.77 -0.17 43.55
N GLU A 32 16.85 -0.35 42.23
CA GLU A 32 15.85 0.23 41.34
C GLU A 32 15.58 -0.74 40.18
N THR A 33 14.33 -1.17 40.06
CA THR A 33 13.91 -2.11 39.01
C THR A 33 13.98 -1.41 37.66
N ILE A 34 15.07 -1.64 36.91
CA ILE A 34 15.17 -1.23 35.51
C ILE A 34 13.97 -1.84 34.76
N PRO A 35 13.03 -1.03 34.22
CA PRO A 35 12.03 -1.57 33.33
C PRO A 35 12.75 -1.96 32.04
N VAL A 36 13.05 -3.26 31.92
CA VAL A 36 13.45 -3.89 30.67
C VAL A 36 12.54 -3.30 29.59
N PRO A 37 13.09 -2.67 28.52
CA PRO A 37 12.27 -2.22 27.42
C PRO A 37 11.59 -3.47 26.88
N THR A 38 10.30 -3.62 27.21
CA THR A 38 9.53 -4.74 26.74
C THR A 38 9.63 -4.68 25.24
N LYS A 39 10.26 -5.70 24.65
CA LYS A 39 10.16 -5.94 23.21
C LYS A 39 8.66 -5.92 22.97
N LYS A 40 8.15 -4.82 22.39
CA LYS A 40 6.79 -4.75 21.88
C LYS A 40 6.75 -5.88 20.87
N ARG A 41 6.23 -7.01 21.33
CA ARG A 41 5.82 -8.13 20.51
C ARG A 41 4.93 -7.46 19.49
N ARG A 42 5.45 -7.29 18.26
CA ARG A 42 4.64 -6.92 17.12
C ARG A 42 3.80 -8.16 16.84
N GLU A 43 2.79 -8.31 17.69
CA GLU A 43 1.49 -8.85 17.33
C GLU A 43 1.22 -8.39 15.90
N GLY A 44 0.92 -9.34 15.02
CA GLY A 44 0.90 -9.16 13.56
C GLY A 44 -0.23 -8.26 13.11
N GLY A 45 -0.16 -6.99 13.52
CA GLY A 45 -1.15 -5.97 13.27
C GLY A 45 -1.07 -5.56 11.81
N PHE A 46 -2.24 -5.50 11.19
CA PHE A 46 -2.42 -4.95 9.86
C PHE A 46 -1.88 -3.51 9.80
N ASP A 47 -0.73 -3.32 9.15
CA ASP A 47 -0.19 -1.98 8.92
C ASP A 47 -0.96 -1.30 7.78
N ILE A 48 -1.94 -0.49 8.19
CA ILE A 48 -2.76 0.28 7.27
C ILE A 48 -1.96 1.25 6.39
N LYS A 49 -0.79 1.73 6.82
CA LYS A 49 0.04 2.62 5.98
C LYS A 49 0.65 1.82 4.84
N THR A 50 1.25 0.67 5.15
CA THR A 50 1.75 -0.28 4.15
C THR A 50 0.62 -0.74 3.22
N ALA A 51 -0.59 -1.01 3.74
CA ALA A 51 -1.74 -1.37 2.90
C ALA A 51 -2.16 -0.24 1.95
N LYS A 52 -2.31 1.01 2.42
CA LYS A 52 -2.59 2.19 1.58
C LYS A 52 -1.52 2.37 0.49
N GLN A 53 -0.25 2.10 0.79
CA GLN A 53 0.83 2.18 -0.20
C GLN A 53 0.74 1.06 -1.25
N LYS A 54 0.51 -0.18 -0.84
CA LYS A 54 0.30 -1.33 -1.75
C LYS A 54 -0.88 -1.10 -2.69
N ILE A 55 -2.00 -0.56 -2.19
CA ILE A 55 -3.17 -0.22 -3.02
C ILE A 55 -2.82 0.87 -4.06
N LYS A 56 -2.11 1.94 -3.65
CA LYS A 56 -1.63 2.98 -4.60
C LYS A 56 -0.71 2.40 -5.67
N GLN A 57 0.19 1.51 -5.28
CA GLN A 57 1.11 0.86 -6.21
C GLN A 57 0.34 0.05 -7.26
N VAL A 58 -0.61 -0.80 -6.85
CA VAL A 58 -1.46 -1.56 -7.78
C VAL A 58 -2.26 -0.63 -8.70
N MET A 59 -2.86 0.44 -8.18
CA MET A 59 -3.59 1.40 -9.02
C MET A 59 -2.70 2.09 -10.07
N ASN A 60 -1.45 2.41 -9.72
CA ASN A 60 -0.51 3.04 -10.64
C ASN A 60 0.07 2.05 -11.67
N GLU A 61 0.42 0.83 -11.25
CA GLU A 61 1.03 -0.19 -12.12
C GLU A 61 0.10 -0.66 -13.24
N ASN A 62 -1.22 -0.63 -13.00
CA ASN A 62 -2.23 -1.04 -13.97
C ASN A 62 -2.98 0.19 -14.55
N HIS A 63 -2.52 1.42 -14.29
CA HIS A 63 -3.25 2.66 -14.62
C HIS A 63 -3.64 2.74 -16.10
N SER A 64 -2.70 2.49 -17.02
CA SER A 64 -2.94 2.58 -18.47
C SER A 64 -3.93 1.52 -18.96
N ASP A 65 -3.76 0.25 -18.55
CA ASP A 65 -4.69 -0.83 -18.92
C ASP A 65 -6.12 -0.53 -18.45
N PHE A 66 -6.26 0.05 -17.26
CA PHE A 66 -7.56 0.45 -16.72
C PHE A 66 -8.10 1.70 -17.42
N ALA A 67 -7.26 2.68 -17.76
CA ALA A 67 -7.69 3.85 -18.52
C ALA A 67 -8.31 3.42 -19.86
N ASP A 68 -7.62 2.59 -20.64
CA ASP A 68 -8.06 2.12 -21.95
C ASP A 68 -9.38 1.32 -21.89
N ILE A 69 -9.53 0.42 -20.90
CA ILE A 69 -10.77 -0.35 -20.73
C ILE A 69 -11.93 0.55 -20.30
N LEU A 70 -11.70 1.43 -19.31
CA LEU A 70 -12.76 2.23 -18.70
C LEU A 70 -13.14 3.46 -19.54
N GLU A 71 -12.27 3.95 -20.43
CA GLU A 71 -12.51 5.15 -21.27
C GLU A 71 -13.84 5.05 -22.04
N SER A 72 -14.11 3.88 -22.62
CA SER A 72 -15.31 3.58 -23.40
C SER A 72 -16.65 3.80 -22.66
N SER A 73 -16.66 3.69 -21.33
CA SER A 73 -17.87 3.73 -20.49
C SER A 73 -17.77 4.65 -19.28
N LEU A 74 -16.85 5.63 -19.29
CA LEU A 74 -16.59 6.54 -18.16
C LEU A 74 -17.85 7.17 -17.54
N LYS A 75 -18.86 7.47 -18.36
CA LYS A 75 -20.13 8.06 -17.91
C LYS A 75 -20.98 7.10 -17.07
N GLU A 76 -21.01 5.83 -17.44
CA GLU A 76 -21.78 4.80 -16.71
C GLU A 76 -21.07 4.43 -15.41
N ILE A 77 -19.75 4.22 -15.49
CA ILE A 77 -18.84 4.03 -14.35
C ILE A 77 -18.99 5.16 -13.34
N ALA A 78 -18.95 6.43 -13.80
CA ALA A 78 -19.07 7.58 -12.93
C ALA A 78 -20.45 7.69 -12.27
N ASN A 79 -21.53 7.28 -12.93
CA ASN A 79 -22.85 7.20 -12.29
C ASN A 79 -22.86 6.19 -11.15
N LYS A 80 -22.36 4.97 -11.37
CA LYS A 80 -22.25 3.93 -10.32
C LYS A 80 -21.36 4.35 -9.16
N LEU A 81 -20.23 4.99 -9.45
CA LEU A 81 -19.31 5.49 -8.42
C LEU A 81 -19.86 6.70 -7.66
N PHE A 82 -20.73 7.50 -8.28
CA PHE A 82 -21.44 8.59 -7.59
C PHE A 82 -22.54 8.04 -6.67
N GLU A 83 -23.30 7.04 -7.13
CA GLU A 83 -24.27 6.29 -6.30
C GLU A 83 -23.58 5.65 -5.08
N ALA A 84 -22.42 5.03 -5.28
CA ALA A 84 -21.58 4.45 -4.22
C ALA A 84 -20.90 5.49 -3.30
N LYS A 85 -21.00 6.79 -3.62
CA LYS A 85 -20.37 7.93 -2.94
C LYS A 85 -18.83 7.90 -2.94
N ILE A 86 -18.22 7.30 -3.97
CA ILE A 86 -16.76 7.28 -4.18
C ILE A 86 -16.29 8.57 -4.88
N ILE A 87 -17.11 9.13 -5.78
CA ILE A 87 -16.77 10.36 -6.52
C ILE A 87 -17.74 11.50 -6.20
N THR A 88 -17.32 12.74 -6.46
CA THR A 88 -18.17 13.92 -6.31
C THR A 88 -19.06 14.14 -7.54
N ARG A 89 -20.10 14.97 -7.39
CA ARG A 89 -20.96 15.40 -8.51
C ARG A 89 -20.17 16.11 -9.62
N GLN A 90 -19.03 16.73 -9.31
CA GLN A 90 -18.18 17.38 -10.31
C GLN A 90 -17.53 16.33 -11.23
N VAL A 91 -16.92 15.29 -10.64
CA VAL A 91 -16.33 14.17 -11.38
C VAL A 91 -17.41 13.40 -12.15
N GLN A 92 -18.61 13.24 -11.58
CA GLN A 92 -19.75 12.63 -12.30
C GLN A 92 -20.13 13.38 -13.58
N LYS A 93 -20.09 14.72 -13.57
CA LYS A 93 -20.49 15.56 -14.72
C LYS A 93 -19.48 15.55 -15.86
N SER A 94 -18.19 15.41 -15.53
CA SER A 94 -17.09 15.43 -16.49
C SER A 94 -16.08 14.35 -16.10
N PRO A 95 -16.42 13.07 -16.30
CA PRO A 95 -15.61 11.97 -15.81
C PRO A 95 -14.37 11.77 -16.67
N THR A 96 -13.23 11.66 -15.99
CA THR A 96 -11.98 11.10 -16.54
C THR A 96 -11.52 9.99 -15.60
N TYR A 97 -10.76 9.02 -16.12
CA TYR A 97 -10.22 7.95 -15.29
C TYR A 97 -9.35 8.52 -14.14
N ASP A 98 -8.51 9.51 -14.43
CA ASP A 98 -7.68 10.18 -13.42
C ASP A 98 -8.49 10.84 -12.30
N ALA A 99 -9.60 11.51 -12.63
CA ALA A 99 -10.45 12.15 -11.62
C ALA A 99 -11.19 11.12 -10.75
N ILE A 100 -11.56 9.98 -11.34
CA ILE A 100 -12.15 8.83 -10.64
C ILE A 100 -11.11 8.19 -9.69
N ALA A 101 -9.93 7.83 -10.22
CA ALA A 101 -8.85 7.21 -9.45
C ALA A 101 -8.36 8.14 -8.33
N SER A 102 -8.19 9.44 -8.60
CA SER A 102 -7.83 10.44 -7.60
C SER A 102 -8.86 10.55 -6.49
N SER A 103 -10.16 10.49 -6.80
CA SER A 103 -11.23 10.51 -5.80
C SER A 103 -11.19 9.27 -4.90
N PHE A 104 -11.02 8.09 -5.49
CA PHE A 104 -10.86 6.83 -4.76
C PHE A 104 -9.66 6.88 -3.81
N LEU A 105 -8.48 7.29 -4.31
CA LEU A 105 -7.26 7.41 -3.52
C LEU A 105 -7.33 8.51 -2.45
N ALA A 106 -8.04 9.61 -2.70
CA ALA A 106 -8.24 10.69 -1.74
C ALA A 106 -9.04 10.21 -0.53
N ILE A 107 -10.18 9.54 -0.75
CA ILE A 107 -10.97 8.95 0.35
C ILE A 107 -10.12 7.90 1.08
N MET A 108 -9.45 7.01 0.35
CA MET A 108 -8.58 5.96 0.92
C MET A 108 -7.50 6.52 1.86
N ASN A 109 -6.92 7.69 1.57
CA ASN A 109 -5.94 8.33 2.44
C ASN A 109 -6.50 8.71 3.82
N LEU A 110 -7.80 9.03 3.91
CA LEU A 110 -8.49 9.47 5.14
C LEU A 110 -8.92 8.31 6.07
N LEU A 111 -8.81 7.05 5.63
CA LEU A 111 -9.35 5.90 6.37
C LEU A 111 -8.33 5.34 7.35
N ASP A 112 -8.60 5.35 8.65
CA ASP A 112 -7.62 4.91 9.66
C ASP A 112 -7.88 3.51 10.24
N SER A 113 -8.90 2.79 9.74
CA SER A 113 -9.20 1.40 10.11
C SER A 113 -9.10 0.42 8.93
N LYS A 114 -8.78 -0.84 9.24
CA LYS A 114 -8.81 -1.96 8.26
C LYS A 114 -10.19 -2.06 7.61
N SER A 115 -11.24 -2.06 8.42
CA SER A 115 -12.63 -2.26 8.00
C SER A 115 -13.12 -1.16 7.06
N ASP A 116 -12.74 0.10 7.29
CA ASP A 116 -13.13 1.19 6.39
C ASP A 116 -12.38 1.10 5.07
N LEU A 117 -11.08 0.77 5.11
CA LEU A 117 -10.26 0.56 3.92
C LEU A 117 -10.80 -0.58 3.04
N GLU A 118 -11.12 -1.72 3.66
CA GLU A 118 -11.73 -2.88 3.01
C GLU A 118 -13.08 -2.52 2.39
N LYS A 119 -13.99 -1.91 3.16
CA LYS A 119 -15.32 -1.46 2.71
C LYS A 119 -15.26 -0.43 1.58
N HIS A 120 -14.27 0.46 1.57
CA HIS A 120 -14.05 1.43 0.51
C HIS A 120 -13.58 0.76 -0.79
N CYS A 121 -12.66 -0.20 -0.69
CA CYS A 121 -12.23 -1.02 -1.83
C CYS A 121 -13.38 -1.86 -2.39
N VAL A 122 -14.11 -2.58 -1.53
CA VAL A 122 -15.28 -3.40 -1.94
C VAL A 122 -16.30 -2.55 -2.69
N LYS A 123 -16.70 -1.39 -2.16
CA LYS A 123 -17.64 -0.47 -2.85
C LYS A 123 -17.16 -0.01 -4.22
N TYR A 124 -15.87 0.28 -4.36
CA TYR A 124 -15.28 0.68 -5.63
C TYR A 124 -15.36 -0.47 -6.65
N LEU A 125 -14.95 -1.66 -6.24
CA LEU A 125 -14.96 -2.88 -7.06
C LEU A 125 -16.39 -3.30 -7.43
N GLU A 126 -17.32 -3.26 -6.49
CA GLU A 126 -18.75 -3.56 -6.69
C GLU A 126 -19.40 -2.57 -7.67
N ALA A 127 -19.11 -1.27 -7.53
CA ALA A 127 -19.62 -0.24 -8.44
C ALA A 127 -19.12 -0.44 -9.88
N LEU A 128 -17.82 -0.78 -10.06
CA LEU A 128 -17.27 -1.15 -11.38
C LEU A 128 -17.92 -2.43 -11.91
N SER A 129 -17.99 -3.48 -11.10
CA SER A 129 -18.61 -4.76 -11.45
C SER A 129 -20.08 -4.61 -11.87
N SER A 130 -20.81 -3.66 -11.27
CA SER A 130 -22.22 -3.40 -11.57
C SER A 130 -22.49 -2.77 -12.96
N VAL A 131 -21.44 -2.38 -13.69
CA VAL A 131 -21.55 -1.95 -15.10
C VAL A 131 -21.51 -3.17 -16.04
N GLY A 132 -20.86 -4.25 -15.65
CA GLY A 132 -20.73 -5.50 -16.43
C GLY A 132 -19.64 -5.47 -17.50
N GLY A 133 -19.57 -6.56 -18.28
CA GLY A 133 -18.74 -6.65 -19.49
C GLY A 133 -17.22 -6.50 -19.21
N PRO A 134 -16.46 -5.79 -20.07
CA PRO A 134 -15.03 -5.58 -19.86
C PRO A 134 -14.67 -4.89 -18.54
N ILE A 135 -15.60 -4.09 -17.99
CA ILE A 135 -15.41 -3.31 -16.76
C ILE A 135 -15.55 -4.21 -15.53
N GLU A 136 -16.46 -5.18 -15.58
CA GLU A 136 -16.54 -6.26 -14.59
C GLU A 136 -15.27 -7.13 -14.62
N PHE A 137 -14.75 -7.47 -15.80
CA PHE A 137 -13.46 -8.17 -15.90
C PHE A 137 -12.32 -7.35 -15.26
N ALA A 138 -12.23 -6.05 -15.55
CA ALA A 138 -11.25 -5.16 -14.92
C ALA A 138 -11.43 -5.05 -13.39
N ALA A 139 -12.67 -4.99 -12.89
CA ALA A 139 -12.96 -4.99 -11.46
C ALA A 139 -12.51 -6.30 -10.79
N ASN A 140 -12.77 -7.44 -11.41
CA ASN A 140 -12.35 -8.76 -10.94
C ASN A 140 -10.82 -8.88 -10.89
N PHE A 141 -10.13 -8.45 -11.96
CA PHE A 141 -8.67 -8.41 -12.03
C PHE A 141 -8.04 -7.47 -10.99
N LEU A 142 -8.63 -6.28 -10.78
CA LEU A 142 -8.17 -5.35 -9.74
C LEU A 142 -8.30 -5.97 -8.35
N ARG A 143 -9.43 -6.63 -8.05
CA ARG A 143 -9.64 -7.33 -6.78
C ARG A 143 -8.53 -8.35 -6.53
N GLU A 144 -8.22 -9.19 -7.51
CA GLU A 144 -7.16 -10.20 -7.40
C GLU A 144 -5.78 -9.58 -7.17
N LYS A 145 -5.43 -8.52 -7.91
CA LYS A 145 -4.19 -7.75 -7.71
C LYS A 145 -4.10 -7.15 -6.31
N LEU A 146 -5.20 -6.57 -5.80
CA LEU A 146 -5.24 -6.01 -4.45
C LEU A 146 -5.14 -7.08 -3.36
N THR A 147 -5.88 -8.19 -3.47
CA THR A 147 -5.77 -9.33 -2.52
C THR A 147 -4.36 -9.88 -2.48
N THR A 148 -3.73 -10.06 -3.64
CA THR A 148 -2.36 -10.58 -3.77
C THR A 148 -1.33 -9.61 -3.21
N ALA A 149 -1.40 -8.33 -3.58
CA ALA A 149 -0.48 -7.31 -3.07
C ALA A 149 -0.57 -7.19 -1.54
N LEU A 150 -1.77 -7.33 -0.98
CA LEU A 150 -2.03 -7.28 0.46
C LEU A 150 -1.83 -8.63 1.17
N GLU A 151 -1.32 -9.66 0.48
CA GLU A 151 -1.04 -11.00 1.05
C GLU A 151 -2.28 -11.62 1.74
N GLY A 152 -3.48 -11.35 1.22
CA GLY A 152 -4.76 -11.78 1.82
C GLY A 152 -5.16 -11.05 3.11
N ALA A 153 -4.44 -10.00 3.51
CA ALA A 153 -4.69 -9.29 4.76
C ALA A 153 -5.99 -8.44 4.74
N LEU A 154 -6.50 -8.10 3.54
CA LEU A 154 -7.88 -7.62 3.32
C LEU A 154 -8.67 -8.70 2.56
N GLN A 155 -9.94 -8.86 2.90
CA GLN A 155 -10.87 -9.75 2.19
C GLN A 155 -11.89 -8.91 1.41
N PHE A 156 -11.92 -9.06 0.10
CA PHE A 156 -12.79 -8.27 -0.78
C PHE A 156 -13.98 -9.10 -1.26
N GLU A 157 -14.79 -9.57 -0.32
CA GLU A 157 -16.07 -10.24 -0.62
C GLU A 157 -17.04 -9.24 -1.29
N LEU A 158 -17.46 -9.54 -2.52
CA LEU A 158 -18.53 -8.80 -3.19
C LEU A 158 -19.89 -9.33 -2.75
N SER A 159 -20.86 -8.43 -2.52
CA SER A 159 -22.26 -8.84 -2.43
C SER A 159 -22.76 -9.25 -3.82
N VAL A 160 -22.65 -10.53 -4.16
CA VAL A 160 -23.37 -11.11 -5.29
C VAL A 160 -24.86 -11.01 -4.98
N LYS A 161 -25.62 -10.30 -5.81
CA LYS A 161 -27.04 -10.01 -5.61
C LYS A 161 -27.83 -10.14 -6.91
#